data_AF-A0A9X2G028-F1
#
_entry.id   AF-A0A9X2G028-F1
#
_cell.length_a   1.000
_cell.length_b   1.000
_cell.length_c   1.000
_cell.angle_alpha   90.00
_cell.angle_beta   90.00
_cell.angle_gamma   90.00
#
_symmetry.space_group_name_H-M   'P 1'
#
loop_
_entity.id
_entity.type
_entity.pdbx_description
1 polymer ?
#
loop_
_entity_poly.entity_id
_entity_poly.type
_entity_poly.pdbx_seq_one_letter_code
_entity_poly.pdbx_strand_id
1 'polypeptide(L)'
;MVRGAVVGTLLAVSGVYVANASTVTIDYNGTVRTVGVYGGTVVEALASQNIDLGADDVVQPAPQETLEAGGTVVVRTSRPVTFELDGQVITVRTTAGTVGEFLASLGPRGDGALATASRTARLDRDPVRFSTVKKLNIAVDGSVLEFHTTQSTVRGVFQEAGISLADGDVTSVPLDAAAVDGMVVMVSRDASSSRTVTEVLPFETETVEDPSLPKGYESIRTAGVPGEAEVTYAVKTVGGAVVERTVVERKVTRKPVNEVVAVGTMDVATAPVDPGSARALGQAMAAERGWGADEFACLDQLWQKESGWRWNADNPSSEAYGIAQANPGSKMASVGSDWLTNPATQIEWGLGYISGRYGTPCAAWAHSVDIGWY
;
A
#
# COMPACT_ATOMS: atom_id res chain seq x y z
N MET A 1 -100.19 21.47 41.65
CA MET A 1 -100.82 22.66 42.27
C MET A 1 -99.71 23.44 42.98
N VAL A 2 -99.33 24.59 42.40
CA VAL A 2 -98.60 25.77 42.95
C VAL A 2 -97.33 25.57 43.81
N ARG A 3 -96.39 26.52 43.60
CA ARG A 3 -95.27 27.02 44.44
C ARG A 3 -93.92 26.41 44.07
N GLY A 4 -92.88 27.12 43.59
CA GLY A 4 -92.53 28.54 43.69
C GLY A 4 -91.38 28.72 44.70
N ALA A 5 -90.13 28.88 44.21
CA ALA A 5 -88.95 29.41 44.91
C ALA A 5 -87.81 29.58 43.88
N VAL A 6 -87.31 30.78 43.56
CA VAL A 6 -86.34 31.67 44.23
C VAL A 6 -85.00 31.68 43.49
N VAL A 7 -84.76 32.81 42.81
CA VAL A 7 -83.54 33.62 42.62
C VAL A 7 -82.16 32.94 42.66
N GLY A 8 -81.37 33.20 41.60
CA GLY A 8 -79.91 33.09 41.61
C GLY A 8 -79.28 33.74 40.37
N THR A 9 -79.11 35.06 40.40
CA THR A 9 -78.35 35.83 39.41
C THR A 9 -76.88 35.41 39.45
N LEU A 10 -76.32 34.99 38.32
CA LEU A 10 -74.87 34.83 38.14
C LEU A 10 -74.45 35.71 36.95
N LEU A 11 -73.94 36.89 37.29
CA LEU A 11 -73.23 37.77 36.37
C LEU A 11 -71.91 37.07 35.98
N ALA A 12 -71.87 36.46 34.81
CA ALA A 12 -70.61 36.06 34.21
C ALA A 12 -69.92 37.33 33.69
N VAL A 13 -68.96 37.83 34.48
CA VAL A 13 -68.06 38.91 34.11
C VAL A 13 -67.23 38.46 32.90
N SER A 14 -67.51 39.02 31.73
CA SER A 14 -66.58 39.01 30.61
C SER A 14 -65.39 39.91 30.95
N GLY A 15 -64.42 39.35 31.66
CA GLY A 15 -63.12 39.99 31.84
C GLY A 15 -62.47 40.14 30.47
N VAL A 16 -62.47 41.36 29.93
CA VAL A 16 -61.53 41.74 28.87
C VAL A 16 -60.16 41.69 29.53
N TYR A 17 -59.39 40.64 29.24
CA TYR A 17 -57.98 40.58 29.61
C TYR A 17 -57.27 41.64 28.76
N VAL A 18 -57.09 42.85 29.31
CA VAL A 18 -56.20 43.84 28.72
C VAL A 18 -54.79 43.35 29.01
N ALA A 19 -54.26 42.51 28.12
CA ALA A 19 -52.85 42.16 28.14
C ALA A 19 -52.06 43.45 27.90
N ASN A 20 -51.29 43.89 28.91
CA ASN A 20 -50.34 44.99 28.75
C ASN A 20 -49.25 44.55 27.77
N ALA A 21 -49.46 44.81 26.48
CA ALA A 21 -48.43 44.62 25.46
C ALA A 21 -47.30 45.62 25.71
N SER A 22 -46.08 45.11 25.85
CA SER A 22 -44.89 45.96 25.92
C SER A 22 -44.48 46.33 24.50
N THR A 23 -44.11 47.57 24.24
CA THR A 23 -43.57 47.99 22.93
C THR A 23 -42.09 47.72 22.87
N VAL A 24 -41.60 47.04 21.85
CA VAL A 24 -40.18 46.67 21.70
C VAL A 24 -39.74 46.95 20.26
N THR A 25 -38.49 47.38 20.08
CA THR A 25 -37.87 47.50 18.76
C THR A 25 -37.21 46.18 18.38
N ILE A 26 -37.63 45.57 17.27
CA ILE A 26 -37.04 44.34 16.74
C ILE A 26 -36.26 44.69 15.47
N ASP A 27 -34.95 44.47 15.48
CA ASP A 27 -34.11 44.36 14.27
C ASP A 27 -34.12 42.90 13.81
N TYR A 28 -34.94 42.58 12.80
CA TYR A 28 -34.98 41.25 12.20
C TYR A 28 -34.23 41.25 10.88
N ASN A 29 -33.03 40.64 10.85
CA ASN A 29 -32.17 40.55 9.67
C ASN A 29 -31.86 41.91 9.01
N GLY A 30 -31.66 42.95 9.81
CA GLY A 30 -31.40 44.32 9.35
C GLY A 30 -32.67 45.13 9.07
N THR A 31 -33.86 44.55 9.23
CA THR A 31 -35.15 45.26 9.10
C THR A 31 -35.67 45.62 10.49
N VAL A 32 -35.62 46.91 10.81
CA VAL A 32 -36.02 47.42 12.13
C VAL A 32 -37.50 47.79 12.14
N ARG A 33 -38.23 47.28 13.13
CA ARG A 33 -39.64 47.60 13.38
C ARG A 33 -39.93 47.72 14.87
N THR A 34 -40.79 48.67 15.26
CA THR A 34 -41.31 48.74 16.62
C THR A 34 -42.68 48.10 16.67
N VAL A 35 -42.85 47.12 17.56
CA VAL A 35 -44.06 46.28 17.64
C VAL A 35 -44.48 46.08 19.10
N GLY A 36 -45.77 45.84 19.32
CA GLY A 36 -46.28 45.40 20.62
C GLY A 36 -46.10 43.90 20.77
N VAL A 37 -45.44 43.46 21.84
CA VAL A 37 -45.14 42.06 22.13
C VAL A 37 -45.83 41.56 23.39
N TYR A 38 -46.04 40.25 23.45
CA TYR A 38 -46.57 39.54 24.62
C TYR A 38 -45.50 38.60 25.20
N GLY A 39 -45.52 38.39 26.51
CA GLY A 39 -44.51 37.58 27.21
C GLY A 39 -43.50 38.41 28.00
N GLY A 40 -42.83 37.78 28.95
CA GLY A 40 -41.82 38.42 29.81
C GLY A 40 -40.39 38.23 29.32
N THR A 41 -40.17 37.30 28.38
CA THR A 41 -38.83 36.97 27.86
C THR A 41 -38.68 37.29 26.37
N VAL A 42 -37.44 37.38 25.90
CA VAL A 42 -37.12 37.62 24.48
C VAL A 42 -37.76 36.56 23.57
N VAL A 43 -37.72 35.28 23.92
CA VAL A 43 -38.29 34.20 23.08
C VAL A 43 -39.81 34.29 22.98
N GLU A 44 -40.51 34.60 24.07
CA GLU A 44 -41.97 34.77 24.06
C GLU A 44 -42.37 36.00 23.24
N ALA A 45 -41.61 37.09 23.39
CA ALA A 45 -41.83 38.32 22.63
C ALA A 45 -41.68 38.09 21.13
N LEU A 46 -40.66 37.32 20.70
CA LEU A 46 -40.45 36.96 19.30
C LEU A 46 -41.54 36.02 18.78
N ALA A 47 -41.94 35.00 19.56
CA ALA A 47 -43.03 34.10 19.21
C ALA A 47 -44.36 34.84 19.02
N SER A 48 -44.63 35.88 19.83
CA SER A 48 -45.81 36.74 19.68
C SER A 48 -45.90 37.48 18.34
N GLN A 49 -44.74 37.64 17.67
CA GLN A 49 -44.61 38.26 16.35
C GLN A 49 -44.49 37.23 15.22
N ASN A 50 -44.75 35.95 15.50
CA ASN A 50 -44.54 34.82 14.60
C ASN A 50 -43.09 34.72 14.10
N ILE A 51 -42.12 35.04 14.98
CA ILE A 51 -40.70 34.81 14.73
C ILE A 51 -40.28 33.57 15.52
N ASP A 52 -40.14 32.46 14.81
CA ASP A 52 -39.60 31.22 15.36
C ASP A 52 -38.09 31.20 15.21
N LEU A 53 -37.38 30.91 16.31
CA LEU A 53 -35.92 30.88 16.33
C LEU A 53 -35.39 29.53 15.88
N GLY A 54 -34.48 29.54 14.91
CA GLY A 54 -33.65 28.41 14.55
C GLY A 54 -32.54 28.16 15.58
N ALA A 55 -32.01 26.92 15.59
CA ALA A 55 -30.95 26.52 16.52
C ALA A 55 -29.63 27.32 16.36
N ASP A 56 -29.37 27.83 15.15
CA ASP A 56 -28.16 28.58 14.82
C ASP A 56 -28.40 30.11 14.74
N ASP A 57 -29.60 30.58 15.09
CA ASP A 57 -29.93 32.00 15.02
C ASP A 57 -29.27 32.75 16.18
N VAL A 58 -28.78 33.96 15.89
CA VAL A 58 -28.21 34.83 16.91
C VAL A 58 -29.27 35.82 17.36
N VAL A 59 -29.54 35.83 18.67
CA VAL A 59 -30.50 36.73 19.30
C VAL A 59 -29.84 37.48 20.43
N GLN A 60 -30.03 38.80 20.46
CA GLN A 60 -29.58 39.66 21.55
C GLN A 60 -30.73 40.59 21.96
N PRO A 61 -31.10 40.68 23.25
CA PRO A 61 -30.57 39.94 24.40
C PRO A 61 -30.85 38.42 24.34
N ALA A 62 -30.36 37.64 25.32
CA ALA A 62 -30.47 36.18 25.25
C ALA A 62 -31.95 35.72 25.24
N PRO A 63 -32.31 34.58 24.61
CA PRO A 63 -33.70 34.17 24.45
C PRO A 63 -34.53 34.08 25.75
N GLN A 64 -33.89 33.73 26.87
CA GLN A 64 -34.53 33.60 28.19
C GLN A 64 -34.43 34.86 29.05
N GLU A 65 -33.78 35.91 28.55
CA GLU A 65 -33.61 37.16 29.28
C GLU A 65 -34.93 37.92 29.34
N THR A 66 -35.17 38.59 30.48
CA THR A 66 -36.37 39.41 30.66
C THR A 66 -36.30 40.62 29.75
N LEU A 67 -37.38 40.88 29.04
CA LEU A 67 -37.45 41.98 28.07
C LEU A 67 -38.10 43.21 28.68
N GLU A 68 -37.36 44.31 28.76
CA GLU A 68 -37.89 45.60 29.23
C GLU A 68 -38.73 46.31 28.17
N ALA A 69 -39.75 47.05 28.61
CA ALA A 69 -40.55 47.88 27.72
C ALA A 69 -39.68 48.97 27.07
N GLY A 70 -39.77 49.09 25.75
CA GLY A 70 -38.94 49.96 24.93
C GLY A 70 -37.56 49.37 24.56
N GLY A 71 -37.26 48.15 25.00
CA GLY A 71 -36.01 47.47 24.69
C GLY A 71 -35.82 47.17 23.19
N THR A 72 -34.59 46.85 22.80
CA THR A 72 -34.24 46.43 21.44
C THR A 72 -33.87 44.96 21.43
N VAL A 73 -34.50 44.19 20.53
CA VAL A 73 -34.16 42.80 20.25
C VAL A 73 -33.59 42.72 18.84
N VAL A 74 -32.38 42.20 18.72
CA VAL A 74 -31.72 41.92 17.43
C VAL A 74 -31.80 40.43 17.17
N VAL A 75 -32.33 40.06 16.00
CA VAL A 75 -32.41 38.68 15.52
C VAL A 75 -31.70 38.58 14.18
N ARG A 76 -30.72 37.68 14.09
CA ARG A 76 -30.01 37.35 12.86
C ARG A 76 -30.17 35.86 12.58
N THR A 77 -30.90 35.53 11.52
CA THR A 77 -31.22 34.15 11.18
C THR A 77 -30.09 33.50 10.40
N SER A 78 -29.74 32.27 10.76
CA SER A 78 -28.72 31.47 10.09
C SER A 78 -29.28 30.80 8.84
N ARG A 79 -28.64 31.08 7.70
CA ARG A 79 -29.04 30.53 6.40
C ARG A 79 -27.82 29.93 5.68
N PRO A 80 -28.01 28.86 4.88
CA PRO A 80 -26.95 28.35 4.03
C PRO A 80 -26.66 29.36 2.92
N VAL A 81 -25.39 29.72 2.74
CA VAL A 81 -24.94 30.56 1.65
C VAL A 81 -23.81 29.87 0.93
N THR A 82 -23.94 29.81 -0.40
CA THR A 82 -22.92 29.23 -1.28
C THR A 82 -22.10 30.34 -1.90
N PHE A 83 -20.79 30.24 -1.77
CA PHE A 83 -19.82 31.14 -2.36
C PHE A 83 -18.57 30.37 -2.78
N GLU A 84 -17.74 31.00 -3.60
CA GLU A 84 -16.43 30.43 -3.94
C GLU A 84 -15.37 31.05 -3.03
N LEU A 85 -14.76 30.25 -2.16
CA LEU A 85 -13.68 30.67 -1.28
C LEU A 85 -12.38 30.10 -1.81
N ASP A 86 -11.43 30.97 -2.16
CA ASP A 86 -10.10 30.59 -2.65
C ASP A 86 -10.12 29.61 -3.84
N GLY A 87 -11.12 29.73 -4.72
CA GLY A 87 -11.31 28.86 -5.88
C GLY A 87 -12.15 27.60 -5.61
N GLN A 88 -12.56 27.35 -4.37
CA GLN A 88 -13.42 26.22 -4.01
C GLN A 88 -14.84 26.68 -3.71
N VAL A 89 -15.84 26.06 -4.34
CA VAL A 89 -17.25 26.31 -4.02
C VAL A 89 -17.61 25.64 -2.71
N ILE A 90 -18.02 26.43 -1.72
CA ILE A 90 -18.42 25.94 -0.40
C ILE A 90 -19.78 26.53 0.00
N THR A 91 -20.52 25.78 0.82
CA THR A 91 -21.77 26.24 1.43
C THR A 91 -21.58 26.34 2.93
N VAL A 92 -21.75 27.55 3.49
CA VAL A 92 -21.59 27.82 4.93
C VAL A 92 -22.89 28.38 5.49
N ARG A 93 -23.26 27.92 6.68
CA ARG A 93 -24.36 28.53 7.45
C ARG A 93 -23.85 29.80 8.11
N THR A 94 -24.49 30.94 7.82
CA THR A 94 -24.07 32.25 8.35
C THR A 94 -25.27 33.13 8.66
N THR A 95 -25.10 34.00 9.65
CA THR A 95 -26.03 35.06 10.03
C THR A 95 -25.71 36.41 9.38
N ALA A 96 -24.57 36.52 8.68
CA ALA A 96 -24.15 37.74 7.98
C ALA A 96 -25.16 38.13 6.89
N GLY A 97 -25.56 39.39 6.84
CA GLY A 97 -26.45 39.97 5.83
C GLY A 97 -25.70 40.48 4.60
N THR A 98 -24.44 40.88 4.77
CA THR A 98 -23.60 41.47 3.72
C THR A 98 -22.26 40.75 3.54
N VAL A 99 -21.62 40.97 2.40
CA VAL A 99 -20.24 40.52 2.10
C VAL A 99 -19.26 40.99 3.18
N GLY A 100 -19.37 42.23 3.63
CA GLY A 100 -18.49 42.81 4.65
C GLY A 100 -18.68 42.19 6.03
N GLU A 101 -19.92 41.96 6.45
CA GLU A 101 -20.22 41.25 7.70
C GLU A 101 -19.70 39.80 7.66
N PHE A 102 -19.84 39.13 6.51
CA PHE A 102 -19.33 37.77 6.33
C PHE A 102 -17.81 37.72 6.41
N LEU A 103 -17.10 38.63 5.72
CA LEU A 103 -15.64 38.73 5.81
C LEU A 103 -15.20 39.03 7.24
N ALA A 104 -15.86 39.96 7.94
CA ALA A 104 -15.55 40.23 9.34
C ALA A 104 -15.72 38.99 10.24
N SER A 105 -16.70 38.11 9.94
CA SER A 105 -16.87 36.87 10.70
C SER A 105 -15.72 35.85 10.52
N LEU A 106 -14.90 35.99 9.47
CA LEU A 106 -13.70 35.18 9.27
C LEU A 106 -12.52 35.64 10.16
N GLY A 107 -12.69 36.72 10.93
CA GLY A 107 -11.64 37.29 11.77
C GLY A 107 -10.42 37.73 10.96
N PRO A 108 -9.18 37.49 11.43
CA PRO A 108 -7.96 37.90 10.74
C PRO A 108 -7.83 37.39 9.30
N ARG A 109 -8.52 36.29 8.94
CA ARG A 109 -8.51 35.75 7.57
C ARG A 109 -9.39 36.55 6.60
N GLY A 110 -10.36 37.29 7.12
CA GLY A 110 -11.19 38.21 6.34
C GLY A 110 -10.58 39.60 6.19
N ASP A 111 -9.56 39.91 6.99
CA ASP A 111 -8.81 41.16 6.89
C ASP A 111 -7.96 41.13 5.61
N GLY A 112 -8.12 42.16 4.77
CA GLY A 112 -7.48 42.23 3.46
C GLY A 112 -8.04 41.26 2.40
N ALA A 113 -9.02 40.41 2.74
CA ALA A 113 -9.65 39.53 1.77
C ALA A 113 -10.34 40.32 0.65
N LEU A 114 -10.19 39.83 -0.58
CA LEU A 114 -10.85 40.36 -1.76
C LEU A 114 -12.19 39.64 -1.97
N ALA A 115 -13.16 40.39 -2.47
CA ALA A 115 -14.44 39.83 -2.90
C ALA A 115 -14.80 40.39 -4.28
N THR A 116 -15.45 39.58 -5.11
CA THR A 116 -15.98 40.05 -6.42
C THR A 116 -17.11 41.05 -6.27
N ALA A 117 -17.75 41.09 -5.10
CA ALA A 117 -18.84 42.00 -4.77
C ALA A 117 -18.41 43.05 -3.73
N SER A 118 -19.11 44.20 -3.72
CA SER A 118 -18.92 45.24 -2.71
C SER A 118 -19.15 44.70 -1.29
N ARG A 119 -18.41 45.19 -0.30
CA ARG A 119 -18.61 44.86 1.13
C ARG A 119 -20.03 45.18 1.63
N THR A 120 -20.72 46.14 1.01
CA THR A 120 -22.11 46.49 1.34
C THR A 120 -23.15 45.67 0.56
N ALA A 121 -22.72 44.86 -0.42
CA ALA A 121 -23.63 44.00 -1.17
C ALA A 121 -24.23 42.94 -0.25
N ARG A 122 -25.52 42.66 -0.44
CA ARG A 122 -26.21 41.60 0.26
C ARG A 122 -25.68 40.24 -0.20
N LEU A 123 -25.61 39.31 0.74
CA LEU A 123 -25.10 37.95 0.51
C LEU A 123 -26.19 37.00 -0.03
N ASP A 124 -27.21 37.54 -0.71
CA ASP A 124 -28.43 36.86 -1.16
C ASP A 124 -28.54 36.74 -2.70
N ARG A 125 -27.54 37.22 -3.45
CA ARG A 125 -27.52 37.20 -4.92
C ARG A 125 -26.16 36.78 -5.45
N ASP A 126 -26.18 35.84 -6.40
CA ASP A 126 -25.05 35.24 -7.12
C ASP A 126 -23.93 34.65 -6.24
N PRO A 127 -23.17 33.66 -6.72
CA PRO A 127 -22.01 33.16 -5.97
C PRO A 127 -20.94 34.26 -5.91
N VAL A 128 -20.83 34.90 -4.75
CA VAL A 128 -19.72 35.81 -4.45
C VAL A 128 -18.44 34.98 -4.41
N ARG A 129 -17.36 35.50 -5.01
CA ARG A 129 -16.03 34.87 -4.87
C ARG A 129 -15.23 35.66 -3.86
N PHE A 130 -14.60 34.94 -2.96
CA PHE A 130 -13.75 35.45 -1.90
C PHE A 130 -12.35 34.90 -2.07
N SER A 131 -11.36 35.76 -1.92
CA SER A 131 -9.95 35.40 -1.90
C SER A 131 -9.36 35.90 -0.61
N THR A 132 -9.05 34.98 0.30
CA THR A 132 -8.45 35.31 1.60
C THR A 132 -6.98 35.63 1.45
N VAL A 133 -6.44 36.46 2.35
CA VAL A 133 -5.00 36.71 2.39
C VAL A 133 -4.31 35.48 2.98
N LYS A 134 -3.27 35.03 2.30
CA LYS A 134 -2.46 33.87 2.67
C LYS A 134 -1.01 34.31 2.75
N LYS A 135 -0.31 33.84 3.78
CA LYS A 135 1.13 33.97 3.92
C LYS A 135 1.81 32.73 3.35
N LEU A 136 2.70 32.90 2.38
CA LEU A 136 3.53 31.83 1.83
C LEU A 136 5.01 32.14 2.08
N ASN A 137 5.80 31.08 2.22
CA ASN A 137 7.24 31.14 2.35
C ASN A 137 7.87 30.50 1.11
N ILE A 138 8.42 31.31 0.22
CA ILE A 138 9.01 30.84 -1.04
C ILE A 138 10.52 30.77 -0.86
N ALA A 139 11.08 29.57 -0.84
CA ALA A 139 12.51 29.36 -0.73
C ALA A 139 13.14 29.29 -2.13
N VAL A 140 14.01 30.23 -2.48
CA VAL A 140 14.74 30.29 -3.75
C VAL A 140 16.22 30.43 -3.45
N ASP A 141 17.05 29.52 -3.98
CA ASP A 141 18.52 29.58 -3.85
C ASP A 141 19.02 29.71 -2.40
N GLY A 142 18.33 29.05 -1.46
CA GLY A 142 18.65 29.07 -0.03
C GLY A 142 18.13 30.29 0.75
N SER A 143 17.52 31.27 0.08
CA SER A 143 16.85 32.41 0.71
C SER A 143 15.35 32.18 0.80
N VAL A 144 14.73 32.56 1.92
CA VAL A 144 13.27 32.45 2.12
C VAL A 144 12.63 33.82 1.97
N LEU A 145 11.77 33.96 0.96
CA LEU A 145 10.91 35.12 0.75
C LEU A 145 9.55 34.86 1.40
N GLU A 146 9.21 35.67 2.40
CA GLU A 146 7.85 35.73 2.93
C GLU A 146 6.98 36.59 2.00
N PHE A 147 5.85 36.04 1.56
CA PHE A 147 4.95 36.69 0.59
C PHE A 147 3.49 36.58 1.04
N HIS A 148 2.77 37.70 1.06
CA HIS A 148 1.34 37.73 1.34
C HIS A 148 0.57 37.94 0.04
N THR A 149 -0.46 37.14 -0.19
CA THR A 149 -1.17 37.09 -1.48
C THR A 149 -2.60 36.59 -1.30
N THR A 150 -3.47 36.94 -2.24
CA THR A 150 -4.84 36.40 -2.36
C THR A 150 -4.99 35.42 -3.51
N GLN A 151 -3.88 35.02 -4.15
CA GLN A 151 -3.91 34.05 -5.24
C GLN A 151 -4.34 32.67 -4.73
N SER A 152 -5.12 31.96 -5.55
CA SER A 152 -5.63 30.62 -5.21
C SER A 152 -4.68 29.49 -5.58
N THR A 153 -3.64 29.74 -6.40
CA THR A 153 -2.71 28.70 -6.89
C THR A 153 -1.26 29.13 -6.73
N VAL A 154 -0.35 28.17 -6.58
CA VAL A 154 1.11 28.41 -6.51
C VAL A 154 1.62 29.21 -7.72
N ARG A 155 1.11 28.93 -8.93
CA ARG A 155 1.41 29.68 -10.15
C ARG A 155 1.05 31.15 -10.02
N GLY A 156 -0.16 31.45 -9.53
CA GLY A 156 -0.61 32.82 -9.31
C GLY A 156 0.29 33.55 -8.31
N VAL A 157 0.68 32.87 -7.22
CA VAL A 157 1.62 33.41 -6.23
C VAL A 157 2.96 33.76 -6.89
N PHE A 158 3.51 32.88 -7.72
CA PHE A 158 4.81 33.11 -8.37
C PHE A 158 4.74 34.28 -9.36
N GLN A 159 3.64 34.39 -10.12
CA GLN A 159 3.42 35.50 -11.04
C GLN A 159 3.31 36.83 -10.30
N GLU A 160 2.57 36.89 -9.20
CA GLU A 160 2.42 38.10 -8.38
C GLU A 160 3.72 38.49 -7.67
N ALA A 161 4.47 37.49 -7.19
CA ALA A 161 5.78 37.68 -6.58
C ALA A 161 6.90 38.04 -7.59
N GLY A 162 6.60 38.03 -8.90
CA GLY A 162 7.59 38.28 -9.95
C GLY A 162 8.62 37.15 -10.12
N ILE A 163 8.32 35.94 -9.63
CA ILE A 163 9.19 34.77 -9.71
C ILE A 163 8.90 34.05 -11.03
N SER A 164 9.85 34.12 -11.96
CA SER A 164 9.82 33.35 -13.20
C SER A 164 10.64 32.08 -13.05
N LEU A 165 10.14 30.96 -13.60
CA LEU A 165 10.83 29.68 -13.68
C LEU A 165 11.37 29.48 -15.08
N ALA A 166 12.64 29.10 -15.19
CA ALA A 166 13.28 28.71 -16.43
C ALA A 166 13.08 27.22 -16.70
N ASP A 167 13.39 26.79 -17.93
CA ASP A 167 13.43 25.37 -18.27
C ASP A 167 14.45 24.65 -17.39
N GLY A 168 14.04 23.55 -16.75
CA GLY A 168 14.88 22.77 -15.82
C GLY A 168 14.67 23.13 -14.35
N ASP A 169 13.96 24.22 -14.04
CA ASP A 169 13.59 24.55 -12.68
C ASP A 169 12.46 23.66 -12.16
N VAL A 170 12.49 23.39 -10.87
CA VAL A 170 11.49 22.55 -10.19
C VAL A 170 11.03 23.20 -8.91
N THR A 171 9.79 22.89 -8.55
CA THR A 171 9.15 23.34 -7.32
C THR A 171 8.81 22.15 -6.43
N SER A 172 8.81 22.35 -5.11
CA SER A 172 8.42 21.30 -4.16
C SER A 172 6.93 20.97 -4.20
N VAL A 173 6.13 21.85 -4.77
CA VAL A 173 4.68 21.75 -4.90
C VAL A 173 4.30 22.11 -6.34
N PRO A 174 3.39 21.35 -7.00
CA PRO A 174 2.94 21.68 -8.36
C PRO A 174 2.41 23.10 -8.48
N LEU A 175 2.64 23.73 -9.64
CA LEU A 175 2.22 25.11 -9.90
C LEU A 175 0.69 25.31 -9.89
N ASP A 176 -0.07 24.26 -10.19
CA ASP A 176 -1.54 24.24 -10.15
C ASP A 176 -2.12 23.88 -8.77
N ALA A 177 -1.28 23.50 -7.81
CA ALA A 177 -1.74 23.24 -6.45
C ALA A 177 -2.35 24.49 -5.82
N ALA A 178 -3.36 24.28 -4.97
CA ALA A 178 -4.01 25.35 -4.23
C ALA A 178 -3.02 26.02 -3.27
N ALA A 179 -2.95 27.35 -3.29
CA ALA A 179 -2.17 28.11 -2.32
C ALA A 179 -2.89 28.07 -0.97
N VAL A 180 -2.16 27.75 0.10
CA VAL A 180 -2.70 27.65 1.47
C VAL A 180 -1.85 28.52 2.40
N ASP A 181 -2.50 29.10 3.40
CA ASP A 181 -1.83 29.90 4.42
C ASP A 181 -0.76 29.09 5.17
N GLY A 182 0.42 29.68 5.34
CA GLY A 182 1.62 29.06 5.92
C GLY A 182 2.40 28.14 4.98
N MET A 183 1.96 27.94 3.73
CA MET A 183 2.61 27.03 2.78
C MET A 183 4.06 27.42 2.49
N VAL A 184 4.95 26.42 2.49
CA VAL A 184 6.35 26.55 2.09
C VAL A 184 6.52 25.98 0.69
N VAL A 185 7.04 26.78 -0.25
CA VAL A 185 7.33 26.35 -1.61
C VAL A 185 8.81 26.54 -1.88
N MET A 186 9.53 25.44 -2.11
CA MET A 186 10.94 25.47 -2.49
C MET A 186 11.06 25.49 -4.00
N VAL A 187 11.96 26.32 -4.52
CA VAL A 187 12.37 26.39 -5.92
C VAL A 187 13.82 25.90 -5.98
N SER A 188 14.10 24.95 -6.87
CA SER A 188 15.47 24.53 -7.18
C SER A 188 15.74 24.78 -8.66
N ARG A 189 16.76 25.60 -8.91
CA ARG A 189 17.18 25.98 -10.26
C ARG A 189 18.04 24.89 -10.88
N ASP A 190 17.83 24.61 -12.15
CA ASP A 190 18.58 23.60 -12.92
C ASP A 190 18.78 22.28 -12.14
N ALA A 191 17.70 21.75 -11.59
CA ALA A 191 17.75 20.65 -10.64
C ALA A 191 18.02 19.28 -11.28
N SER A 192 18.21 19.24 -12.60
CA SER A 192 18.41 18.02 -13.36
C SER A 192 19.88 17.64 -13.33
N SER A 193 20.20 16.53 -12.69
CA SER A 193 21.53 15.92 -12.78
C SER A 193 21.45 14.50 -13.32
N SER A 194 22.50 14.04 -13.99
CA SER A 194 22.62 12.64 -14.36
C SER A 194 23.34 11.85 -13.28
N ARG A 195 22.84 10.66 -12.99
CA ARG A 195 23.48 9.71 -12.07
C ARG A 195 23.49 8.32 -12.69
N THR A 196 24.68 7.77 -12.85
CA THR A 196 24.87 6.39 -13.32
C THR A 196 24.98 5.45 -12.13
N VAL A 197 24.23 4.35 -12.16
CA VAL A 197 24.23 3.30 -11.15
C VAL A 197 24.33 1.93 -11.82
N THR A 198 25.03 1.00 -11.19
CA THR A 198 25.08 -0.40 -11.62
C THR A 198 23.87 -1.15 -11.04
N GLU A 199 23.00 -1.66 -11.92
CA GLU A 199 21.90 -2.56 -11.57
C GLU A 199 22.29 -4.02 -11.87
N VAL A 200 21.85 -4.93 -11.00
CA VAL A 200 22.00 -6.38 -11.19
C VAL A 200 20.88 -6.89 -12.10
N LEU A 201 21.22 -7.64 -13.14
CA LEU A 201 20.26 -8.33 -14.00
C LEU A 201 20.07 -9.76 -13.50
N PRO A 202 18.85 -10.18 -13.13
CA PRO A 202 18.61 -11.56 -12.75
C PRO A 202 18.86 -12.49 -13.93
N PHE A 203 19.24 -13.74 -13.63
CA PHE A 203 19.29 -14.82 -14.59
C PHE A 203 18.00 -15.64 -14.52
N GLU A 204 17.71 -16.38 -15.59
CA GLU A 204 16.59 -17.33 -15.64
C GLU A 204 17.10 -18.76 -15.43
N THR A 205 16.21 -19.66 -15.00
CA THR A 205 16.50 -21.10 -14.91
C THR A 205 15.82 -21.83 -16.06
N GLU A 206 16.60 -22.54 -16.86
CA GLU A 206 16.17 -23.39 -17.95
C GLU A 206 16.26 -24.87 -17.53
N THR A 207 15.20 -25.63 -17.77
CA THR A 207 15.15 -27.05 -17.46
C THR A 207 15.32 -27.88 -18.73
N VAL A 208 16.24 -28.85 -18.70
CA VAL A 208 16.52 -29.75 -19.82
C VAL A 208 16.33 -31.19 -19.36
N GLU A 209 15.57 -31.99 -20.10
CA GLU A 209 15.42 -33.41 -19.79
C GLU A 209 16.70 -34.19 -20.07
N ASP A 210 17.08 -35.07 -19.15
CA ASP A 210 18.25 -35.92 -19.23
C ASP A 210 17.87 -37.40 -19.10
N PRO A 211 17.88 -38.16 -20.22
CA PRO A 211 17.51 -39.57 -20.21
C PRO A 211 18.57 -40.46 -19.56
N SER A 212 19.75 -39.94 -19.19
CA SER A 212 20.77 -40.65 -18.43
C SER A 212 20.61 -40.48 -16.91
N LEU A 213 19.79 -39.53 -16.48
CA LEU A 213 19.53 -39.24 -15.07
C LEU A 213 18.16 -39.87 -14.66
N PRO A 214 18.07 -40.58 -13.52
CA PRO A 214 16.81 -41.17 -13.06
C PRO A 214 15.71 -40.15 -12.84
N LYS A 215 14.46 -40.52 -13.13
CA LYS A 215 13.28 -39.70 -12.81
C LYS A 215 13.29 -39.28 -11.35
N GLY A 216 13.05 -37.99 -11.09
CA GLY A 216 13.03 -37.40 -9.75
C GLY A 216 14.36 -36.80 -9.27
N TYR A 217 15.42 -36.92 -10.06
CA TYR A 217 16.73 -36.30 -9.79
C TYR A 217 16.97 -35.09 -10.67
N GLU A 218 17.75 -34.15 -10.13
CA GLU A 218 18.18 -32.96 -10.84
C GLU A 218 19.70 -32.77 -10.72
N SER A 219 20.31 -32.18 -11.74
CA SER A 219 21.71 -31.76 -11.68
C SER A 219 21.90 -30.41 -12.38
N ILE A 220 22.69 -29.52 -11.77
CA ILE A 220 23.02 -28.22 -12.38
C ILE A 220 24.09 -28.46 -13.44
N ARG A 221 23.75 -28.25 -14.71
CA ARG A 221 24.66 -28.33 -15.85
C ARG A 221 25.45 -27.05 -16.04
N THR A 222 24.80 -25.92 -15.85
CA THR A 222 25.39 -24.58 -15.92
C THR A 222 24.86 -23.77 -14.75
N ALA A 223 25.76 -23.25 -13.90
CA ALA A 223 25.34 -22.39 -12.80
C ALA A 223 24.91 -21.02 -13.33
N GLY A 224 23.79 -20.50 -12.81
CA GLY A 224 23.31 -19.16 -13.16
C GLY A 224 24.25 -18.07 -12.64
N VAL A 225 24.53 -17.07 -13.47
CA VAL A 225 25.36 -15.91 -13.09
C VAL A 225 24.59 -14.63 -13.39
N PRO A 226 24.35 -13.76 -12.39
CA PRO A 226 23.66 -12.51 -12.64
C PRO A 226 24.47 -11.58 -13.55
N GLY A 227 23.75 -10.91 -14.45
CA GLY A 227 24.29 -9.88 -15.30
C GLY A 227 24.38 -8.54 -14.58
N GLU A 228 24.88 -7.54 -15.29
CA GLU A 228 25.00 -6.16 -14.83
C GLU A 228 24.60 -5.21 -15.95
N ALA A 229 23.93 -4.12 -15.58
CA ALA A 229 23.67 -2.99 -16.46
C ALA A 229 24.06 -1.69 -15.77
N GLU A 230 24.73 -0.82 -16.50
CA GLU A 230 24.86 0.59 -16.12
C GLU A 230 23.59 1.31 -16.56
N VAL A 231 22.88 1.89 -15.60
CA VAL A 231 21.67 2.68 -15.82
C VAL A 231 21.97 4.12 -15.46
N THR A 232 21.89 4.99 -16.46
CA THR A 232 21.98 6.44 -16.26
C THR A 232 20.58 6.97 -16.07
N TYR A 233 20.36 7.63 -14.93
CA TYR A 233 19.12 8.33 -14.63
C TYR A 233 19.31 9.83 -14.72
N ALA A 234 18.34 10.53 -15.30
CA ALA A 234 18.13 11.93 -15.00
C ALA A 234 17.34 12.01 -13.69
N VAL A 235 17.89 12.69 -12.68
CA VAL A 235 17.23 12.95 -11.40
C VAL A 235 16.94 14.42 -11.26
N LYS A 236 15.71 14.76 -10.88
CA LYS A 236 15.36 16.12 -10.44
C LYS A 236 15.33 16.17 -8.93
N THR A 237 15.99 17.17 -8.36
CA THR A 237 16.15 17.30 -6.91
C THR A 237 15.58 18.63 -6.41
N VAL A 238 14.71 18.60 -5.40
CA VAL A 238 14.22 19.82 -4.74
C VAL A 238 14.66 19.78 -3.28
N GLY A 239 15.39 20.80 -2.82
CA GLY A 239 15.84 20.87 -1.41
C GLY A 239 16.73 19.68 -0.98
N GLY A 240 17.49 19.10 -1.91
CA GLY A 240 18.35 17.93 -1.67
C GLY A 240 17.65 16.58 -1.76
N ALA A 241 16.31 16.53 -1.92
CA ALA A 241 15.56 15.30 -2.11
C ALA A 241 15.22 15.05 -3.58
N VAL A 242 15.40 13.81 -4.05
CA VAL A 242 15.03 13.42 -5.42
C VAL A 242 13.51 13.35 -5.53
N VAL A 243 12.92 14.19 -6.38
CA VAL A 243 11.46 14.24 -6.61
C VAL A 243 11.03 13.50 -7.89
N GLU A 244 11.96 13.33 -8.83
CA GLU A 244 11.70 12.64 -10.10
C GLU A 244 12.96 11.91 -10.54
N ARG A 245 12.81 10.69 -11.08
CA ARG A 245 13.91 9.90 -11.63
C ARG A 245 13.46 9.20 -12.91
N THR A 246 14.15 9.48 -14.01
CA THR A 246 13.83 8.93 -15.33
C THR A 246 15.06 8.24 -15.91
N VAL A 247 14.88 7.03 -16.44
CA VAL A 247 15.97 6.32 -17.14
C VAL A 247 16.23 7.03 -18.47
N VAL A 248 17.45 7.53 -18.66
CA VAL A 248 17.89 8.14 -19.93
C VAL A 248 18.66 7.16 -20.78
N GLU A 249 19.41 6.25 -20.16
CA GLU A 249 20.19 5.25 -20.85
C GLU A 249 20.31 3.99 -20.00
N ARG A 250 20.24 2.82 -20.66
CA ARG A 250 20.53 1.53 -20.06
C ARG A 250 21.52 0.80 -20.96
N LYS A 251 22.70 0.49 -20.42
CA LYS A 251 23.75 -0.25 -21.12
C LYS A 251 24.05 -1.53 -20.35
N VAL A 252 23.75 -2.68 -20.96
CA VAL A 252 24.13 -3.97 -20.39
C VAL A 252 25.66 -4.13 -20.50
N THR A 253 26.33 -4.15 -19.36
CA THR A 253 27.79 -4.33 -19.29
C THR A 253 28.18 -5.80 -19.20
N ARG A 254 27.34 -6.63 -18.57
CA ARG A 254 27.46 -8.08 -18.53
C ARG A 254 26.10 -8.74 -18.70
N LYS A 255 25.95 -9.62 -19.69
CA LYS A 255 24.70 -10.39 -19.84
C LYS A 255 24.59 -11.42 -18.72
N PRO A 256 23.39 -11.67 -18.16
CA PRO A 256 23.19 -12.80 -17.27
C PRO A 256 23.45 -14.12 -18.03
N VAL A 257 23.92 -15.12 -17.31
CA VAL A 257 24.04 -16.51 -17.78
C VAL A 257 22.94 -17.29 -17.11
N ASN A 258 22.05 -17.90 -17.88
CA ASN A 258 20.96 -18.71 -17.36
C ASN A 258 21.50 -19.96 -16.66
N GLU A 259 20.83 -20.33 -15.57
CA GLU A 259 21.06 -21.61 -14.91
C GLU A 259 20.42 -22.71 -15.74
N VAL A 260 21.16 -23.78 -16.01
CA VAL A 260 20.61 -24.95 -16.72
C VAL A 260 20.54 -26.11 -15.75
N VAL A 261 19.32 -26.56 -15.44
CA VAL A 261 19.05 -27.70 -14.57
C VAL A 261 18.63 -28.88 -15.45
N ALA A 262 19.41 -29.95 -15.42
CA ALA A 262 19.05 -31.21 -16.05
C ALA A 262 18.14 -32.02 -15.13
N VAL A 263 16.93 -32.34 -15.58
CA VAL A 263 15.95 -33.17 -14.86
C VAL A 263 15.94 -34.58 -15.43
N GLY A 264 15.98 -35.59 -14.56
CA GLY A 264 16.07 -36.97 -15.00
C GLY A 264 14.77 -37.50 -15.58
N THR A 265 14.88 -38.25 -16.68
CA THR A 265 13.74 -38.92 -17.33
C THR A 265 13.92 -40.44 -17.46
N MET A 266 15.04 -40.99 -16.97
CA MET A 266 15.30 -42.43 -17.04
C MET A 266 14.31 -43.22 -16.15
N ASP A 267 13.62 -44.16 -16.77
CA ASP A 267 12.73 -45.10 -16.09
C ASP A 267 13.51 -46.35 -15.65
N VAL A 268 13.92 -46.35 -14.39
CA VAL A 268 14.74 -47.41 -13.78
C VAL A 268 14.11 -48.81 -13.85
N ALA A 269 12.78 -48.91 -14.00
CA ALA A 269 12.09 -50.19 -14.11
C ALA A 269 12.22 -50.84 -15.51
N THR A 270 12.68 -50.10 -16.52
CA THR A 270 12.75 -50.55 -17.92
C THR A 270 14.14 -50.39 -18.56
N ALA A 271 15.15 -50.03 -17.76
CA ALA A 271 16.51 -49.84 -18.24
C ALA A 271 17.05 -51.14 -18.89
N PRO A 272 17.73 -51.06 -20.06
CA PRO A 272 18.35 -52.21 -20.71
C PRO A 272 19.29 -52.95 -19.75
N VAL A 273 19.43 -54.26 -19.91
CA VAL A 273 20.14 -55.14 -18.95
C VAL A 273 21.61 -55.34 -19.35
N ASP A 274 22.36 -54.24 -19.49
CA ASP A 274 23.82 -54.26 -19.72
C ASP A 274 24.62 -53.76 -18.50
N PRO A 275 25.92 -54.05 -18.37
CA PRO A 275 26.69 -53.65 -17.20
C PRO A 275 26.76 -52.14 -16.96
N GLY A 276 26.72 -51.32 -18.02
CA GLY A 276 26.79 -49.87 -17.93
C GLY A 276 25.53 -49.27 -17.32
N SER A 277 24.36 -49.77 -17.71
CA SER A 277 23.08 -49.38 -17.12
C SER A 277 22.90 -49.90 -15.69
N ALA A 278 23.39 -51.10 -15.37
CA ALA A 278 23.41 -51.64 -14.01
C ALA A 278 24.28 -50.79 -13.08
N ARG A 279 25.44 -50.33 -13.55
CA ARG A 279 26.32 -49.40 -12.83
C ARG A 279 25.66 -48.05 -12.57
N ALA A 280 25.02 -47.47 -13.59
CA ALA A 280 24.29 -46.21 -13.44
C ALA A 280 23.11 -46.34 -12.45
N LEU A 281 22.39 -47.47 -12.49
CA LEU A 281 21.35 -47.79 -11.53
C LEU A 281 21.92 -47.93 -10.11
N GLY A 282 23.07 -48.60 -9.95
CA GLY A 282 23.77 -48.69 -8.68
C GLY A 282 24.19 -47.34 -8.12
N GLN A 283 24.62 -46.41 -8.99
CA GLN A 283 24.94 -45.04 -8.61
C GLN A 283 23.72 -44.30 -8.07
N ALA A 284 22.58 -44.42 -8.75
CA ALA A 284 21.33 -43.82 -8.32
C ALA A 284 20.88 -44.38 -6.96
N MET A 285 20.86 -45.70 -6.81
CA MET A 285 20.39 -46.36 -5.58
C MET A 285 21.35 -46.15 -4.40
N ALA A 286 22.66 -45.97 -4.65
CA ALA A 286 23.61 -45.55 -3.62
C ALA A 286 23.34 -44.11 -3.16
N ALA A 287 23.07 -43.20 -4.10
CA ALA A 287 22.73 -41.81 -3.78
C ALA A 287 21.46 -41.69 -2.92
N GLU A 288 20.44 -42.52 -3.14
CA GLU A 288 19.23 -42.61 -2.29
C GLU A 288 19.53 -42.87 -0.82
N ARG A 289 20.68 -43.52 -0.54
CA ARG A 289 21.13 -43.85 0.82
C ARG A 289 22.02 -42.78 1.43
N GLY A 290 22.17 -41.64 0.76
CA GLY A 290 23.09 -40.58 1.15
C GLY A 290 24.56 -40.87 0.80
N TRP A 291 24.83 -41.90 -0.01
CA TRP A 291 26.17 -42.20 -0.49
C TRP A 291 26.43 -41.43 -1.78
N GLY A 292 27.08 -40.28 -1.64
CA GLY A 292 27.47 -39.42 -2.76
C GLY A 292 28.56 -40.02 -3.65
N ALA A 293 29.08 -39.23 -4.58
CA ALA A 293 30.04 -39.66 -5.59
C ALA A 293 31.29 -40.37 -5.01
N ASP A 294 31.78 -39.93 -3.85
CA ASP A 294 32.97 -40.50 -3.21
C ASP A 294 32.74 -41.94 -2.73
N GLU A 295 31.60 -42.21 -2.08
CA GLU A 295 31.23 -43.56 -1.64
C GLU A 295 30.89 -44.46 -2.84
N PHE A 296 30.25 -43.90 -3.87
CA PHE A 296 29.99 -44.64 -5.09
C PHE A 296 31.28 -45.08 -5.80
N ALA A 297 32.36 -44.27 -5.77
CA ALA A 297 33.64 -44.68 -6.36
C ALA A 297 34.22 -45.95 -5.72
N CYS A 298 34.07 -46.11 -4.40
CA CYS A 298 34.46 -47.33 -3.70
C CYS A 298 33.54 -48.52 -4.02
N LEU A 299 32.22 -48.27 -4.09
CA LEU A 299 31.25 -49.29 -4.49
C LEU A 299 31.55 -49.82 -5.90
N ASP A 300 31.86 -48.90 -6.82
CA ASP A 300 32.17 -49.21 -8.21
C ASP A 300 33.41 -50.10 -8.30
N GLN A 301 34.48 -49.79 -7.57
CA GLN A 301 35.67 -50.65 -7.49
C GLN A 301 35.35 -52.04 -6.97
N LEU A 302 34.54 -52.13 -5.91
CA LEU A 302 34.14 -53.40 -5.32
C LEU A 302 33.36 -54.25 -6.32
N TRP A 303 32.26 -53.76 -6.89
CA TRP A 303 31.41 -54.55 -7.77
C TRP A 303 31.97 -54.72 -9.18
N GLN A 304 32.85 -53.82 -9.63
CA GLN A 304 33.66 -54.03 -10.82
C GLN A 304 34.58 -55.24 -10.65
N LYS A 305 35.15 -55.46 -9.46
CA LYS A 305 35.94 -56.65 -9.11
C LYS A 305 35.07 -57.90 -8.96
N GLU A 306 33.90 -57.80 -8.32
CA GLU A 306 33.02 -58.95 -8.06
C GLU A 306 32.41 -59.54 -9.35
N SER A 307 31.79 -58.71 -10.18
CA SER A 307 31.01 -59.18 -11.32
C SER A 307 31.25 -58.39 -12.60
N GLY A 308 31.90 -57.22 -12.49
CA GLY A 308 31.91 -56.22 -13.55
C GLY A 308 30.53 -55.65 -13.81
N TRP A 309 29.70 -55.49 -12.75
CA TRP A 309 28.31 -55.05 -12.81
C TRP A 309 27.36 -55.95 -13.64
N ARG A 310 27.76 -57.19 -13.91
CA ARG A 310 26.93 -58.16 -14.64
C ARG A 310 25.91 -58.81 -13.70
N TRP A 311 24.62 -58.61 -13.97
CA TRP A 311 23.52 -59.22 -13.22
C TRP A 311 23.45 -60.75 -13.36
N ASN A 312 23.96 -61.30 -14.46
CA ASN A 312 23.99 -62.73 -14.73
C ASN A 312 25.37 -63.35 -14.42
N ALA A 313 26.22 -62.68 -13.64
CA ALA A 313 27.50 -63.23 -13.23
C ALA A 313 27.29 -64.43 -12.31
N ASP A 314 27.52 -65.62 -12.85
CA ASP A 314 27.48 -66.90 -12.14
C ASP A 314 28.91 -67.37 -11.84
N ASN A 315 29.15 -67.90 -10.65
CA ASN A 315 30.44 -68.48 -10.28
C ASN A 315 30.36 -70.01 -10.25
N PRO A 316 30.90 -70.74 -11.24
CA PRO A 316 30.74 -72.20 -11.34
C PRO A 316 31.34 -73.02 -10.19
N SER A 317 32.18 -72.39 -9.36
CA SER A 317 32.88 -73.03 -8.25
C SER A 317 32.27 -72.73 -6.87
N SER A 318 31.21 -71.92 -6.81
CA SER A 318 30.48 -71.59 -5.57
C SER A 318 29.00 -71.29 -5.85
N GLU A 319 28.21 -70.96 -4.83
CA GLU A 319 26.81 -70.52 -5.02
C GLU A 319 26.69 -68.99 -5.19
N ALA A 320 27.82 -68.31 -5.45
CA ALA A 320 27.87 -66.86 -5.64
C ALA A 320 27.23 -66.43 -6.97
N TYR A 321 26.34 -65.44 -6.93
CA TYR A 321 25.59 -64.99 -8.10
C TYR A 321 25.32 -63.48 -8.10
N GLY A 322 25.26 -62.89 -9.29
CA GLY A 322 24.77 -61.53 -9.54
C GLY A 322 25.79 -60.42 -9.28
N ILE A 323 25.32 -59.17 -9.30
CA ILE A 323 26.16 -57.96 -9.26
C ILE A 323 27.06 -57.94 -8.02
N ALA A 324 26.47 -58.19 -6.85
CA ALA A 324 27.16 -58.18 -5.56
C ALA A 324 27.78 -59.54 -5.18
N GLN A 325 27.75 -60.53 -6.09
CA GLN A 325 28.22 -61.92 -5.85
C GLN A 325 27.72 -62.51 -4.52
N ALA A 326 26.40 -62.41 -4.28
CA ALA A 326 25.79 -62.93 -3.07
C ALA A 326 25.97 -64.46 -2.99
N ASN A 327 26.48 -64.98 -1.87
CA ASN A 327 26.74 -66.41 -1.66
C ASN A 327 25.95 -66.97 -0.45
N PRO A 328 24.91 -67.80 -0.65
CA PRO A 328 24.30 -68.14 -1.94
C PRO A 328 23.48 -67.01 -2.56
N GLY A 329 23.35 -67.01 -3.88
CA GLY A 329 22.60 -66.01 -4.65
C GLY A 329 21.15 -65.84 -4.20
N SER A 330 20.53 -66.93 -3.73
CA SER A 330 19.16 -66.98 -3.23
C SER A 330 18.87 -66.04 -2.05
N LYS A 331 19.90 -65.54 -1.35
CA LYS A 331 19.73 -64.50 -0.31
C LYS A 331 19.06 -63.24 -0.85
N MET A 332 19.23 -62.92 -2.13
CA MET A 332 18.63 -61.75 -2.76
C MET A 332 17.09 -61.86 -2.87
N ALA A 333 16.53 -63.06 -2.69
CA ALA A 333 15.08 -63.27 -2.63
C ALA A 333 14.39 -62.53 -1.47
N SER A 334 15.16 -62.07 -0.46
CA SER A 334 14.61 -61.25 0.63
C SER A 334 14.19 -59.86 0.16
N VAL A 335 14.68 -59.39 -0.99
CA VAL A 335 14.33 -58.10 -1.58
C VAL A 335 13.25 -58.26 -2.65
N GLY A 336 13.38 -59.26 -3.51
CA GLY A 336 12.43 -59.50 -4.60
C GLY A 336 12.53 -60.92 -5.14
N SER A 337 11.40 -61.52 -5.51
CA SER A 337 11.34 -62.87 -6.09
C SER A 337 11.98 -62.97 -7.48
N ASP A 338 12.23 -61.84 -8.13
CA ASP A 338 12.84 -61.68 -9.45
C ASP A 338 14.37 -61.48 -9.41
N TRP A 339 15.00 -61.69 -8.24
CA TRP A 339 16.42 -61.47 -7.99
C TRP A 339 17.37 -62.13 -9.00
N LEU A 340 16.96 -63.23 -9.62
CA LEU A 340 17.79 -63.93 -10.61
C LEU A 340 18.04 -63.09 -11.85
N THR A 341 17.09 -62.23 -12.25
CA THR A 341 17.16 -61.49 -13.52
C THR A 341 17.06 -59.99 -13.38
N ASN A 342 16.72 -59.47 -12.20
CA ASN A 342 16.51 -58.04 -11.98
C ASN A 342 17.74 -57.37 -11.32
N PRO A 343 18.50 -56.53 -12.05
CA PRO A 343 19.63 -55.78 -11.50
C PRO A 343 19.24 -54.89 -10.30
N ALA A 344 18.06 -54.27 -10.32
CA ALA A 344 17.60 -53.43 -9.22
C ALA A 344 17.48 -54.23 -7.92
N THR A 345 16.89 -55.43 -8.00
CA THR A 345 16.76 -56.34 -6.85
C THR A 345 18.13 -56.78 -6.32
N GLN A 346 19.08 -57.06 -7.22
CA GLN A 346 20.45 -57.45 -6.82
C GLN A 346 21.23 -56.28 -6.20
N ILE A 347 21.11 -55.08 -6.76
CA ILE A 347 21.74 -53.85 -6.27
C ILE A 347 21.17 -53.48 -4.90
N GLU A 348 19.83 -53.45 -4.76
CA GLU A 348 19.14 -53.16 -3.51
C GLU A 348 19.63 -54.08 -2.38
N TRP A 349 19.70 -55.38 -2.66
CA TRP A 349 20.23 -56.36 -1.69
C TRP A 349 21.70 -56.09 -1.36
N GLY A 350 22.54 -55.84 -2.37
CA GLY A 350 23.97 -55.59 -2.19
C GLY A 350 24.25 -54.31 -1.38
N LEU A 351 23.52 -53.23 -1.66
CA LEU A 351 23.61 -51.97 -0.90
C LEU A 351 23.15 -52.17 0.54
N GLY A 352 22.04 -52.90 0.75
CA GLY A 352 21.56 -53.25 2.08
C GLY A 352 22.57 -54.09 2.87
N TYR A 353 23.23 -55.05 2.22
CA TYR A 353 24.29 -55.85 2.82
C TYR A 353 25.49 -55.01 3.24
N ILE A 354 25.94 -54.10 2.36
CA ILE A 354 27.07 -53.19 2.65
C ILE A 354 26.74 -52.28 3.85
N SER A 355 25.56 -51.67 3.84
CA SER A 355 25.10 -50.81 4.94
C SER A 355 25.06 -51.59 6.26
N GLY A 356 24.46 -52.79 6.27
CA GLY A 356 24.32 -53.60 7.48
C GLY A 356 25.63 -54.16 8.02
N ARG A 357 26.59 -54.49 7.16
CA ARG A 357 27.83 -55.18 7.57
C ARG A 357 29.03 -54.26 7.78
N TYR A 358 29.12 -53.20 6.98
CA TYR A 358 30.29 -52.32 6.88
C TYR A 358 29.95 -50.84 7.11
N GLY A 359 28.68 -50.45 7.09
CA GLY A 359 28.23 -49.07 7.26
C GLY A 359 28.27 -48.28 5.96
N THR A 360 29.41 -48.23 5.27
CA THR A 360 29.56 -47.51 3.98
C THR A 360 30.31 -48.34 2.92
N PRO A 361 30.11 -48.06 1.62
CA PRO A 361 30.86 -48.68 0.54
C PRO A 361 32.38 -48.55 0.66
N CYS A 362 32.90 -47.38 1.06
CA CYS A 362 34.34 -47.21 1.25
C CYS A 362 34.88 -48.04 2.42
N ALA A 363 34.12 -48.23 3.50
CA ALA A 363 34.49 -49.15 4.57
C ALA A 363 34.51 -50.61 4.09
N ALA A 364 33.54 -51.01 3.27
CA ALA A 364 33.49 -52.35 2.66
C ALA A 364 34.68 -52.58 1.70
N TRP A 365 35.01 -51.58 0.87
CA TRP A 365 36.14 -51.63 -0.04
C TRP A 365 37.48 -51.72 0.71
N ALA A 366 37.69 -50.88 1.74
CA ALA A 366 38.88 -50.94 2.57
C ALA A 366 39.07 -52.32 3.22
N HIS A 367 37.97 -52.92 3.70
CA HIS A 367 37.99 -54.28 4.24
C HIS A 367 38.34 -55.34 3.17
N SER A 368 37.79 -55.22 1.96
CA SER A 368 38.11 -56.10 0.83
C SER A 368 39.59 -56.05 0.45
N VAL A 369 40.19 -54.86 0.49
CA VAL A 369 41.62 -54.65 0.20
C VAL A 369 42.51 -55.21 1.32
N ASP A 370 42.14 -55.05 2.59
CA ASP A 370 42.96 -55.44 3.75
C ASP A 370 43.04 -56.96 3.97
N ILE A 371 41.94 -57.69 3.74
CA ILE A 371 41.87 -59.14 3.99
C ILE A 371 42.51 -59.96 2.86
N GLY A 372 42.83 -59.35 1.72
CA GLY A 372 43.41 -60.08 0.59
C GLY A 372 42.51 -61.23 0.12
N TRP A 373 41.18 -61.04 0.15
CA TRP A 373 40.27 -61.81 -0.69
C TRP A 373 40.24 -61.09 -2.05
N TYR A 374 41.16 -61.28 -2.99
CA TYR A 374 42.30 -62.17 -3.23
C TYR A 374 43.54 -61.32 -3.50
#